data_AF-A0A0E9XZU2-F1
#
_entry.id   AF-A0A0E9XZU2-F1
#
_cell.length_a   1.000
_cell.length_b   1.000
_cell.length_c   1.000
_cell.angle_alpha   90.00
_cell.angle_beta   90.00
_cell.angle_gamma   90.00
#
_symmetry.space_group_name_H-M   'P 1'
#
loop_
_entity.id
_entity.type
_entity.pdbx_description
1 polymer ?
#
loop_
_entity_poly.entity_id
_entity_poly.type
_entity_poly.pdbx_seq_one_letter_code
_entity_poly.pdbx_strand_id
1 'polypeptide(L)' 'MAHPYCRESIALREGKTYLIMGKSDDLIKDKDGMMYMLGEGTWIEYWPTEPECQQPAFREPCLGIKEATADLVTYGCPT' A
#
# COMPACT_ATOMS: atom_id res chain seq x y z
N MET A 1 -10.28 -3.08 -7.14
CA MET A 1 -11.68 -3.24 -6.66
C MET A 1 -11.66 -3.77 -5.25
N ALA A 2 -12.65 -3.43 -4.42
CA ALA A 2 -12.81 -4.00 -3.08
C ALA A 2 -14.29 -4.26 -2.82
N HIS A 3 -14.62 -5.14 -1.89
CA HIS A 3 -16.01 -5.37 -1.50
C HIS A 3 -16.60 -4.07 -0.90
N PRO A 4 -17.85 -3.67 -1.22
CA PRO A 4 -18.45 -2.42 -0.72
C PRO A 4 -18.41 -2.27 0.80
N TYR A 5 -18.58 -3.38 1.54
CA TYR A 5 -18.47 -3.38 3.01
C TYR A 5 -17.07 -3.05 3.54
N CYS A 6 -16.00 -3.19 2.74
CA CYS A 6 -14.64 -2.86 3.16
C CYS A 6 -14.30 -1.37 2.96
N ARG A 7 -15.23 -0.55 2.42
CA ARG A 7 -14.97 0.84 2.05
C ARG A 7 -14.51 1.69 3.24
N GLU A 8 -15.11 1.51 4.41
CA GLU A 8 -14.75 2.26 5.62
C GLU A 8 -13.44 1.76 6.24
N SER A 9 -13.16 0.47 6.18
CA SER A 9 -11.90 -0.10 6.69
C SER A 9 -10.71 0.28 5.82
N ILE A 10 -10.91 0.36 4.50
CA ILE A 10 -9.89 0.75 3.52
C ILE A 10 -9.68 2.27 3.51
N ALA A 11 -10.76 3.06 3.67
CA ALA A 11 -10.75 4.51 3.85
C ALA A 11 -9.81 5.31 2.92
N LEU A 12 -9.58 4.85 1.69
CA LEU A 12 -8.73 5.54 0.73
C LEU A 12 -9.30 6.93 0.42
N ARG A 13 -8.40 7.91 0.41
CA ARG A 13 -8.69 9.30 0.10
C ARG A 13 -8.01 9.70 -1.20
N GLU A 14 -8.70 10.48 -2.02
CA GLU A 14 -8.14 11.05 -3.23
C GLU A 14 -6.96 11.98 -2.92
N GLY A 15 -5.96 12.00 -3.81
CA GLY A 15 -4.76 12.85 -3.66
C GLY A 15 -3.79 12.39 -2.58
N LYS A 16 -3.95 11.18 -2.04
CA LYS A 16 -3.08 10.58 -1.03
C LYS A 16 -2.30 9.39 -1.61
N THR A 17 -1.14 9.12 -1.01
CA THR A 17 -0.24 8.04 -1.43
C THR A 17 -0.34 6.86 -0.45
N TYR A 18 -0.25 5.64 -0.98
CA TYR A 18 -0.37 4.41 -0.20
C TYR A 18 0.66 3.39 -0.67
N LEU A 19 1.21 2.63 0.29
CA LEU A 19 1.91 1.38 -0.01
C LEU A 19 0.85 0.28 -0.15
N ILE A 20 0.88 -0.44 -1.27
CA ILE A 20 -0.01 -1.58 -1.53
C ILE A 20 0.86 -2.80 -1.84
N MET A 21 0.68 -3.86 -1.05
CA MET A 21 1.34 -5.15 -1.27
C MET A 21 0.28 -6.24 -1.26
N GLY A 22 0.28 -7.12 -2.25
CA GLY A 22 -0.72 -8.17 -2.37
C GLY A 22 -0.15 -9.40 -3.05
N LYS A 23 -1.00 -10.42 -3.21
CA LYS A 23 -0.61 -11.65 -3.90
C LYS A 23 -0.87 -11.52 -5.39
N SER A 24 -0.13 -12.28 -6.19
CA SER A 24 -0.43 -12.39 -7.62
C SER A 24 -1.84 -12.92 -7.89
N ASP A 25 -2.39 -13.71 -6.97
CA ASP A 25 -3.73 -14.29 -7.11
C ASP A 25 -4.85 -13.23 -7.02
N ASP A 26 -4.53 -12.05 -6.48
CA ASP A 26 -5.45 -10.91 -6.39
C ASP A 26 -5.55 -10.14 -7.74
N LEU A 27 -4.76 -10.52 -8.75
CA LEU A 27 -4.80 -9.94 -10.09
C LEU A 27 -5.93 -10.55 -10.94
N ILE A 28 -6.87 -9.71 -11.31
CA ILE A 28 -7.97 -10.03 -12.22
C ILE A 28 -7.65 -9.44 -13.59
N LYS A 29 -7.67 -10.27 -14.63
CA LYS A 29 -7.59 -9.82 -16.01
C LYS A 29 -8.97 -9.35 -16.47
N ASP A 30 -9.06 -8.10 -16.87
CA ASP A 30 -10.24 -7.50 -17.48
C ASP A 30 -9.98 -7.18 -18.96
N LYS A 31 -11.02 -6.78 -19.69
CA LYS A 31 -10.95 -6.45 -21.12
C LYS A 31 -9.97 -5.31 -21.43
N ASP A 32 -9.85 -4.36 -20.50
CA ASP A 32 -9.06 -3.14 -20.67
C ASP A 32 -7.70 -3.19 -19.94
N GLY A 33 -7.37 -4.30 -19.27
CA GLY A 33 -6.09 -4.44 -18.57
C GLY A 33 -6.12 -5.37 -17.36
N MET A 34 -5.20 -5.14 -16.44
CA MET A 34 -5.11 -5.88 -15.17
C MET A 34 -5.67 -5.02 -14.04
N MET A 35 -6.51 -5.62 -13.21
CA MET A 35 -7.09 -4.99 -12.03
C MET A 35 -6.68 -5.77 -10.77
N TYR A 36 -6.42 -5.07 -9.68
CA TYR A 36 -6.20 -5.70 -8.37
C TYR A 36 -7.51 -5.76 -7.58
N MET A 37 -7.83 -6.93 -7.03
CA MET A 37 -8.86 -7.10 -6.01
C MET A 37 -8.24 -6.98 -4.63
N LEU A 38 -8.64 -5.95 -3.88
CA LEU A 38 -8.16 -5.70 -2.52
C LEU A 38 -8.95 -6.60 -1.57
N GLY A 39 -8.30 -7.67 -1.11
CA GLY A 39 -8.87 -8.69 -0.25
C GLY A 39 -8.10 -8.85 1.06
N GLU A 40 -8.36 -9.95 1.77
CA GLU A 40 -7.69 -10.28 3.04
C GLU A 40 -6.17 -10.39 2.90
N GLY A 41 -5.68 -10.84 1.74
CA GLY A 41 -4.25 -10.97 1.44
C GLY A 41 -3.57 -9.67 1.01
N THR A 42 -4.29 -8.55 0.94
CA THR A 42 -3.75 -7.27 0.48
C THR A 42 -3.45 -6.35 1.67
N TRP A 43 -2.19 -5.98 1.83
CA TRP A 43 -1.77 -4.93 2.75
C TRP A 43 -1.89 -3.56 2.10
N ILE A 44 -2.53 -2.62 2.79
CA ILE A 44 -2.65 -1.23 2.37
C ILE A 44 -2.26 -0.36 3.55
N GLU A 45 -1.29 0.53 3.32
CA GLU A 45 -0.80 1.43 4.35
C GLU A 45 -0.69 2.85 3.81
N TYR A 46 -1.12 3.83 4.61
CA TYR A 46 -0.99 5.23 4.23
C TYR A 46 0.49 5.63 4.23
N TRP A 47 0.97 6.13 3.09
CA TRP A 47 2.32 6.64 2.94
C TRP A 47 2.30 8.16 3.11
N PRO A 48 2.81 8.70 4.23
CA PRO A 48 2.76 10.14 4.49
C PRO A 48 3.58 10.93 3.47
N THR A 49 3.11 12.13 3.16
CA THR A 49 3.87 13.08 2.32
C THR A 49 5.12 13.59 3.05
N GLU A 50 6.12 14.09 2.33
CA GLU A 50 7.36 14.60 2.95
C GLU A 50 7.12 15.66 4.04
N PRO A 51 6.19 16.63 3.89
CA PRO A 51 5.86 17.56 4.96
C PRO A 51 5.19 16.87 6.16
N GLU A 52 4.32 15.88 5.94
CA GLU A 52 3.68 15.12 7.01
C GLU A 52 4.71 14.29 7.79
N CYS A 53 5.72 13.73 7.13
CA CYS A 53 6.80 12.97 7.78
C CYS A 53 7.61 13.79 8.81
N GLN A 54 7.57 15.12 8.74
CA GLN A 54 8.22 15.99 9.74
C GLN A 54 7.43 16.06 11.04
N GLN A 55 6.14 15.68 11.03
CA GLN A 55 5.31 15.67 12.21
C GLN A 55 5.59 14.43 13.06
N PRO A 56 5.65 14.55 14.40
CA PRO A 56 5.93 13.42 15.28
C PRO A 56 5.01 12.21 15.07
N ALA A 57 3.74 12.45 14.70
CA ALA A 57 2.75 11.40 14.49
C ALA A 57 3.01 10.53 13.24
N PHE A 58 3.74 11.05 12.24
CA PHE A 58 3.97 10.34 10.97
C PHE A 58 5.44 9.98 10.72
N ARG A 59 6.33 10.39 11.62
CA ARG A 59 7.77 10.18 11.48
C ARG A 59 8.13 8.70 11.39
N GLU A 60 7.67 7.90 12.36
CA GLU A 60 7.93 6.45 12.43
C GLU A 60 7.40 5.69 11.19
N PRO A 61 6.11 5.77 10.82
CA PRO A 61 5.62 5.04 9.65
C PRO A 61 6.28 5.52 8.34
N CYS A 62 6.60 6.81 8.23
CA CYS A 62 7.31 7.33 7.05
C CYS A 62 8.73 6.75 6.92
N LEU A 63 9.50 6.68 8.02
CA LEU A 63 10.83 6.10 8.01
C LEU A 63 10.77 4.59 7.77
N GLY A 64 9.87 3.88 8.47
CA GLY A 64 9.71 2.44 8.33
C GLY A 64 9.38 2.02 6.90
N ILE A 65 8.45 2.71 6.23
CA ILE A 65 8.12 2.41 4.83
C ILE A 65 9.31 2.73 3.91
N LYS A 66 10.02 3.84 4.13
CA LYS A 66 11.19 4.22 3.31
C LYS A 66 12.33 3.21 3.42
N GLU A 67 12.66 2.78 4.64
CA GLU A 67 13.70 1.79 4.88
C GLU A 67 13.30 0.43 4.31
N ALA A 68 12.09 -0.05 4.61
CA ALA A 68 11.61 -1.34 4.10
C ALA A 68 11.58 -1.39 2.56
N THR A 69 11.16 -0.32 1.90
CA THR A 69 11.16 -0.25 0.44
C THR A 69 12.57 -0.16 -0.15
N ALA A 70 13.49 0.57 0.49
CA ALA A 70 14.89 0.61 0.07
C ALA A 70 15.55 -0.77 0.19
N ASP A 71 15.28 -1.49 1.28
CA ASP A 71 15.81 -2.83 1.52
C ASP A 71 15.24 -3.84 0.52
N LEU A 72 13.92 -3.82 0.27
CA LEU A 72 13.29 -4.69 -0.72
C LEU A 72 13.85 -4.45 -2.13
N VAL A 73 14.11 -3.21 -2.51
CA VAL A 73 14.70 -2.88 -3.83
C VAL A 73 16.17 -3.29 -3.91
N THR A 74 16.92 -3.13 -2.82
CA THR A 74 18.37 -3.35 -2.81
C THR A 74 18.75 -4.81 -2.62
N TYR A 75 18.06 -5.51 -1.71
CA TYR A 75 18.41 -6.85 -1.25
C TYR A 75 17.36 -7.90 -1.61
N GLY A 76 16.11 -7.49 -1.88
CA GLY A 76 15.01 -8.42 -2.11
C GLY A 76 14.58 -9.16 -0.84
N CYS A 77 13.89 -10.28 -1.01
CA CYS A 77 13.45 -11.10 0.12
C CYS A 77 14.55 -12.09 0.55
N PRO A 78 14.83 -12.23 1.85
CA PRO A 78 15.70 -13.29 2.36
C PRO A 78 15.07 -14.67 2.14
N THR A 79 15.91 -15.69 2.00
CA THR A 79 15.53 -17.11 1.83
C THR A 79 15.50 -17.87 3.15
#